data_AF-A0A417U6T8-F1
#
_entry.id   AF-A0A417U6T8-F1
#
_cell.length_a   1.000
_cell.length_b   1.000
_cell.length_c   1.000
_cell.angle_alpha   90.00
_cell.angle_beta   90.00
_cell.angle_gamma   90.00
#
_symmetry.space_group_name_H-M   'P 1'
#
loop_
_entity.id
_entity.type
_entity.pdbx_description
1 polymer ?
#
loop_
_entity_poly.entity_id
_entity_poly.type
_entity_poly.pdbx_seq_one_letter_code
_entity_poly.pdbx_strand_id
1 'polypeptide(L)'
;MGIGEILGVRTIKISTSSPYSLEEFFEKIKDTPFEAGKPALVKDGLTYVIAFPQIDRNNQVQIIGNKGLFYVQRSVQPAGIDKMVANMALEKLTDGLTGLSGAFGSAKKKCMELAQNTADIILAMNL
;
A
#
# COMPACT_ATOMS: atom_id res chain seq x y z
N MET A 1 22.24 -0.25 7.29
CA MET A 1 21.19 -1.29 7.44
C MET A 1 20.01 -0.63 8.12
N GLY A 2 18.93 -0.41 7.38
CA GLY A 2 17.77 0.33 7.86
C GLY A 2 16.84 -0.57 8.66
N ILE A 3 16.40 -0.09 9.81
CA ILE A 3 15.41 -0.64 10.75
C ILE A 3 14.09 -1.18 10.13
N GLY A 4 13.86 -1.05 8.82
CA GLY A 4 12.71 -1.60 8.10
C GLY A 4 12.91 -3.02 7.52
N GLU A 5 14.13 -3.59 7.56
CA GLU A 5 14.39 -4.92 7.00
C GLU A 5 14.08 -6.07 7.99
N ILE A 6 13.86 -5.77 9.27
CA ILE A 6 13.84 -6.78 10.35
C ILE A 6 12.50 -7.54 10.46
N LEU A 7 11.40 -7.05 9.86
CA LEU A 7 10.07 -7.66 10.05
C LEU A 7 9.29 -7.99 8.78
N GLY A 8 9.91 -7.92 7.59
CA GLY A 8 9.22 -8.24 6.34
C GLY A 8 8.01 -7.33 6.03
N VAL A 9 7.99 -6.14 6.65
CA VAL A 9 7.11 -5.01 6.37
C VAL A 9 8.06 -3.86 6.04
N ARG A 10 8.40 -3.73 4.75
CA ARG A 10 9.17 -2.58 4.26
C ARG A 10 8.22 -1.39 4.19
N THR A 11 8.41 -0.45 5.10
CA THR A 11 7.77 0.86 5.05
C THR A 11 8.81 1.86 4.56
N ILE A 12 8.59 2.44 3.38
CA ILE A 12 9.49 3.42 2.79
C ILE A 12 8.96 4.82 3.10
N LYS A 13 9.79 5.62 3.77
CA LYS A 13 9.48 7.01 4.11
C LYS A 13 9.79 7.91 2.91
N ILE A 14 8.80 8.70 2.51
CA ILE A 14 8.90 9.75 1.51
C ILE A 14 8.71 11.08 2.23
N SER A 15 9.70 11.97 2.13
CA SER A 15 9.56 13.35 2.56
C SER A 15 9.49 14.22 1.30
N THR A 16 8.44 15.01 1.17
CA THR A 16 8.33 15.99 0.08
C THR A 16 8.87 17.34 0.52
N SER A 17 9.32 18.14 -0.44
CA SER A 17 9.90 19.47 -0.19
C SER A 17 8.85 20.46 0.34
N SER A 18 7.60 20.30 -0.09
CA SER A 18 6.46 21.08 0.40
C SER A 18 5.57 20.25 1.33
N PRO A 19 4.86 20.88 2.30
CA PRO A 19 4.00 20.18 3.24
C PRO A 19 2.64 19.82 2.61
N TYR A 20 2.65 19.00 1.55
CA TYR A 20 1.44 18.58 0.86
C TYR A 20 0.48 17.81 1.78
N SER A 21 -0.81 18.06 1.63
CA SER A 21 -1.85 17.16 2.11
C SER A 21 -1.87 15.87 1.30
N LEU A 22 -2.52 14.82 1.82
CA LEU A 22 -2.64 13.55 1.11
C LEU A 22 -3.40 13.69 -0.21
N GLU A 23 -4.38 14.58 -0.28
CA GLU A 23 -5.16 14.87 -1.49
C GLU A 23 -4.30 15.56 -2.55
N GLU A 24 -3.53 16.59 -2.16
CA GLU A 24 -2.60 17.27 -3.08
C GLU A 24 -1.51 16.32 -3.57
N PHE A 25 -1.00 15.49 -2.67
CA PHE A 25 -0.02 14.47 -3.02
C PHE A 25 -0.60 13.44 -3.99
N PHE A 26 -1.84 12.98 -3.76
CA PHE A 26 -2.57 12.12 -4.68
C PHE A 26 -2.72 12.76 -6.07
N GLU A 27 -3.15 14.02 -6.14
CA GLU A 27 -3.30 14.74 -7.41
C GLU A 27 -1.99 14.86 -8.20
N LYS A 28 -0.83 14.92 -7.52
CA LYS A 28 0.49 14.92 -8.17
C LYS A 28 0.88 13.56 -8.73
N ILE A 29 0.50 12.47 -8.05
CA ILE A 29 0.94 11.12 -8.40
C ILE A 29 -0.10 10.32 -9.21
N LYS A 30 -1.37 10.75 -9.27
CA LYS A 30 -2.46 9.94 -9.84
C LYS A 30 -2.28 9.58 -11.31
N ASP A 31 -1.62 10.47 -12.05
CA ASP A 31 -1.36 10.32 -13.50
C ASP A 31 -0.02 9.62 -13.77
N THR A 32 0.77 9.35 -12.72
CA THR A 32 2.05 8.65 -12.84
C THR A 32 1.81 7.15 -13.09
N PRO A 33 2.47 6.55 -14.10
CA PRO A 33 2.38 5.12 -14.33
C PRO A 33 3.17 4.35 -13.28
N PHE A 34 2.47 3.82 -12.28
CA PHE A 34 3.04 2.90 -11.31
C PHE A 34 2.84 1.44 -11.76
N GLU A 35 3.86 0.62 -11.55
CA GLU A 35 3.74 -0.84 -11.75
C GLU A 35 2.73 -1.47 -10.80
N ALA A 36 2.50 -0.84 -9.64
CA ALA A 36 1.49 -1.27 -8.66
C ALA A 36 0.06 -1.04 -9.17
N GLY A 37 -0.12 -0.35 -10.29
CA GLY A 37 -1.41 0.03 -10.87
C GLY A 37 -1.82 1.45 -10.53
N LYS A 38 -3.09 1.79 -10.78
CA LYS A 38 -3.60 3.15 -10.58
C LYS A 38 -3.86 3.42 -9.09
N PRO A 39 -3.24 4.43 -8.47
CA PRO A 39 -3.58 4.81 -7.10
C PRO A 39 -5.02 5.32 -7.04
N ALA A 40 -5.69 5.08 -5.93
CA ALA A 40 -7.01 5.61 -5.63
C ALA A 40 -7.03 6.16 -4.21
N LEU A 41 -7.54 7.38 -4.03
CA LEU A 41 -7.80 7.92 -2.70
C LEU A 41 -9.05 7.25 -2.13
N VAL A 42 -8.87 6.47 -1.08
CA VAL A 42 -9.95 5.73 -0.43
C VAL A 42 -10.05 6.14 1.04
N LYS A 43 -11.28 6.12 1.56
CA LYS A 43 -11.54 6.38 2.97
C LYS A 43 -11.39 5.09 3.76
N ASP A 44 -10.42 5.06 4.66
CA ASP A 44 -10.16 3.95 5.57
C ASP A 44 -10.49 4.37 7.00
N GLY A 45 -11.66 3.96 7.48
CA GLY A 45 -12.22 4.43 8.75
C GLY A 45 -12.44 5.94 8.79
N LEU A 46 -11.69 6.64 9.65
CA LEU A 46 -11.74 8.10 9.81
C LEU A 46 -10.65 8.85 9.04
N THR A 47 -9.74 8.14 8.37
CA THR A 47 -8.66 8.74 7.57
C THR A 47 -8.84 8.45 6.08
N TYR A 48 -8.20 9.26 5.25
CA TYR A 48 -7.97 8.90 3.85
C TYR A 48 -6.62 8.22 3.72
N VAL A 49 -6.53 7.27 2.80
CA VAL A 49 -5.30 6.59 2.41
C VAL A 49 -5.28 6.47 0.89
N ILE A 50 -4.10 6.49 0.28
CA ILE A 50 -3.98 6.21 -1.15
C ILE A 50 -3.72 4.72 -1.29
N ALA A 51 -4.68 4.00 -1.86
CA ALA A 51 -4.60 2.57 -2.05
C ALA A 51 -4.38 2.22 -3.52
N PHE A 52 -3.49 1.28 -3.77
CA PHE A 52 -3.28 0.69 -5.09
C PHE A 52 -4.19 -0.53 -5.27
N PRO A 53 -4.36 -1.03 -6.51
CA PRO A 53 -5.03 -2.30 -6.76
C PRO A 53 -4.42 -3.42 -5.90
N GLN A 54 -5.30 -4.22 -5.31
CA GLN A 54 -4.89 -5.40 -4.53
C GLN A 54 -4.18 -6.42 -5.44
N ILE A 55 -3.05 -6.93 -4.98
CA ILE A 55 -2.33 -8.03 -5.65
C ILE A 55 -2.97 -9.36 -5.24
N ASP A 56 -3.27 -9.49 -3.95
CA ASP A 56 -4.08 -10.56 -3.37
C ASP A 56 -4.80 -10.06 -2.12
N ARG A 57 -5.57 -10.95 -1.48
CA ARG A 57 -6.41 -10.63 -0.31
C ARG A 57 -5.64 -9.98 0.84
N ASN A 58 -4.36 -10.31 0.99
CA ASN A 58 -3.49 -9.90 2.10
C ASN A 58 -2.31 -9.05 1.62
N ASN A 59 -2.30 -8.57 0.39
CA ASN A 59 -1.22 -7.75 -0.14
C ASN A 59 -1.76 -6.63 -1.02
N GLN A 60 -1.77 -5.43 -0.44
CA GLN A 60 -2.07 -4.18 -1.14
C GLN A 60 -1.00 -3.13 -0.81
N VAL A 61 -0.51 -2.42 -1.83
CA VAL A 61 0.34 -1.25 -1.60
C VAL A 61 -0.56 -0.09 -1.18
N GLN A 62 -0.19 0.57 -0.09
CA GLN A 62 -0.88 1.75 0.42
C GLN A 62 0.13 2.84 0.75
N ILE A 63 -0.30 4.09 0.58
CA ILE A 63 0.43 5.26 1.01
C ILE A 63 -0.40 5.97 2.07
N ILE A 64 0.21 6.12 3.24
CA ILE A 64 -0.33 6.87 4.36
C ILE A 64 0.59 8.03 4.67
N GLY A 65 0.05 9.11 5.19
CA GLY A 65 0.87 10.27 5.51
C GLY A 65 0.10 11.57 5.51
N ASN A 66 0.78 12.63 5.92
CA ASN A 66 0.22 13.98 5.90
C ASN A 66 1.35 15.01 6.01
N LYS A 67 1.07 16.25 5.61
CA LYS A 67 1.95 17.42 5.77
C LYS A 67 3.36 17.20 5.22
N GLY A 68 3.43 16.61 4.03
CA GLY A 68 4.69 16.34 3.33
C GLY A 68 5.50 15.15 3.85
N LEU A 69 4.92 14.35 4.75
CA LEU A 69 5.52 13.11 5.22
C LEU A 69 4.63 11.92 4.87
N PHE A 70 5.06 11.13 3.91
CA PHE A 70 4.34 9.98 3.39
C PHE A 70 5.12 8.68 3.61
N TYR A 71 4.39 7.58 3.71
CA TYR A 71 4.92 6.26 3.97
C TYR A 71 4.27 5.29 3.00
N VAL A 72 5.08 4.70 2.12
CA VAL A 72 4.64 3.62 1.24
C VAL A 72 4.84 2.31 1.97
N GLN A 73 3.77 1.53 2.13
CA GLN A 73 3.82 0.27 2.86
C GLN A 73 2.93 -0.79 2.22
N ARG A 74 3.28 -2.04 2.53
CA ARG A 74 2.41 -3.19 2.29
C ARG A 74 1.37 -3.26 3.41
N SER A 75 0.10 -3.15 3.05
CA SER A 75 -0.99 -3.49 3.94
C SER A 75 -1.47 -4.92 3.70
N VAL A 76 -1.76 -5.61 4.80
CA VAL A 76 -2.42 -6.92 4.81
C VAL A 76 -3.94 -6.81 4.88
N GLN A 77 -4.46 -5.61 5.13
CA GLN A 77 -5.89 -5.32 5.11
C GLN A 77 -6.15 -4.33 3.97
N PRO A 78 -6.97 -4.68 2.98
CA PRO A 78 -7.26 -3.74 1.92
C PRO A 78 -8.02 -2.55 2.47
N ALA A 79 -7.60 -1.36 2.03
CA ALA A 79 -8.21 -0.12 2.46
C ALA A 79 -9.63 0.03 1.90
N GLY A 80 -10.51 0.57 2.73
CA GLY A 80 -11.92 0.78 2.41
C GLY A 80 -12.86 -0.10 3.23
N ILE A 81 -13.86 0.55 3.84
CA ILE A 81 -14.79 -0.07 4.79
C ILE A 81 -15.58 -1.23 4.13
N ASP A 82 -16.00 -1.08 2.87
CA ASP A 82 -16.71 -2.13 2.12
C ASP A 82 -15.85 -3.37 1.86
N LYS A 83 -14.54 -3.19 1.68
CA LYS A 83 -13.58 -4.28 1.42
C LYS A 83 -13.24 -5.02 2.70
N MET A 84 -13.18 -4.35 3.85
CA MET A 84 -13.00 -4.98 5.17
C MET A 84 -14.13 -5.97 5.47
N VAL A 85 -15.39 -5.60 5.20
CA VAL A 85 -16.55 -6.48 5.44
C VAL A 85 -16.56 -7.67 4.49
N ALA A 86 -16.30 -7.43 3.19
CA ALA A 86 -16.22 -8.50 2.20
C ALA A 86 -15.06 -9.47 2.49
N ASN A 87 -13.90 -8.96 2.90
CA ASN A 87 -12.76 -9.80 3.24
C ASN A 87 -12.96 -10.55 4.54
N MET A 88 -13.54 -9.96 5.59
CA MET A 88 -13.84 -10.68 6.83
C MET A 88 -14.82 -11.84 6.59
N ALA A 89 -15.82 -11.63 5.73
CA ALA A 89 -16.75 -12.69 5.33
C ALA A 89 -16.05 -13.80 4.52
N LEU A 90 -15.14 -13.43 3.62
CA LEU A 90 -14.31 -14.37 2.87
C LEU A 90 -13.29 -15.10 3.75
N GLU A 91 -12.68 -14.43 4.73
CA GLU A 91 -11.72 -14.97 5.69
C GLU A 91 -12.39 -16.06 6.54
N LYS A 92 -13.60 -15.81 7.06
CA LYS A 92 -14.39 -16.84 7.76
C LYS A 92 -14.69 -18.07 6.91
N LEU A 93 -14.75 -17.95 5.59
CA LEU A 93 -14.97 -19.06 4.67
C LEU A 93 -13.67 -19.77 4.28
N THR A 94 -12.54 -19.04 4.23
CA THR A 94 -11.24 -19.60 3.81
C THR A 94 -10.34 -20.08 4.93
N ASP A 95 -10.60 -19.70 6.18
CA ASP A 95 -9.85 -20.17 7.37
C ASP A 95 -9.97 -21.70 7.59
N GLY A 96 -10.90 -22.36 6.89
CA GLY A 96 -11.00 -23.82 6.84
C GLY A 96 -10.17 -24.51 5.75
N LEU A 97 -9.56 -23.79 4.79
CA LEU A 97 -8.99 -24.40 3.57
C LEU A 97 -7.60 -23.89 3.13
N THR A 98 -7.07 -22.78 3.66
CA THR A 98 -5.82 -22.17 3.15
C THR A 98 -4.54 -22.53 3.91
N GLY A 99 -4.34 -23.82 4.19
CA GLY A 99 -3.06 -24.40 4.61
C GLY A 99 -2.03 -24.60 3.47
N LEU A 100 -2.21 -23.98 2.30
CA LEU A 100 -1.32 -24.15 1.14
C LEU A 100 -0.23 -23.07 1.11
N SER A 101 0.78 -23.27 1.97
CA SER A 101 1.93 -22.41 2.30
C SER A 101 2.92 -22.09 1.14
N GLY A 102 2.63 -22.45 -0.12
CA GLY A 102 3.57 -22.26 -1.25
C GLY A 102 3.44 -20.93 -2.00
N ALA A 103 2.21 -20.44 -2.20
CA ALA A 103 1.96 -19.26 -3.05
C ALA A 103 2.09 -17.92 -2.30
N PHE A 104 1.97 -17.94 -0.97
CA PHE A 104 1.92 -16.74 -0.12
C PHE A 104 3.25 -15.96 -0.07
N GLY A 105 4.39 -16.66 -0.24
CA GLY A 105 5.71 -16.01 -0.26
C GLY A 105 5.97 -15.16 -1.51
N SER A 106 5.48 -15.61 -2.67
CA SER A 106 5.73 -14.96 -3.96
C SER A 106 4.98 -13.63 -4.09
N ALA A 107 3.70 -13.60 -3.68
CA ALA A 107 2.87 -12.40 -3.75
C ALA A 107 3.30 -11.34 -2.73
N LYS A 108 3.73 -11.76 -1.52
CA LYS A 108 4.36 -10.87 -0.54
C LYS A 108 5.60 -10.19 -1.12
N LYS A 109 6.51 -10.97 -1.72
CA LYS A 109 7.75 -10.43 -2.32
C LYS A 109 7.43 -9.43 -3.43
N LYS A 110 6.51 -9.80 -4.34
CA LYS A 110 6.06 -8.91 -5.41
C LYS A 110 5.42 -7.62 -4.89
N CYS A 111 4.60 -7.70 -3.84
CA CYS A 111 4.02 -6.50 -3.23
C CYS A 111 5.06 -5.60 -2.58
N MET A 112 6.10 -6.17 -1.96
CA MET A 112 7.22 -5.40 -1.42
C MET A 112 8.02 -4.73 -2.53
N GLU A 113 8.28 -5.43 -3.64
CA GLU A 113 8.94 -4.85 -4.83
C GLU A 113 8.10 -3.71 -5.42
N LEU A 114 6.78 -3.89 -5.54
CA LEU A 114 5.88 -2.85 -6.02
C LEU A 114 5.82 -1.64 -5.09
N ALA A 115 5.84 -1.85 -3.76
CA ALA A 115 5.92 -0.76 -2.79
C ALA A 115 7.24 0.01 -2.93
N GLN A 116 8.35 -0.70 -3.12
CA GLN A 116 9.66 -0.10 -3.34
C GLN A 116 9.70 0.70 -4.65
N ASN A 117 9.28 0.11 -5.76
CA ASN A 117 9.24 0.78 -7.07
C ASN A 117 8.34 2.02 -7.03
N THR A 118 7.20 1.93 -6.34
CA THR A 118 6.30 3.07 -6.13
C THR A 118 7.01 4.19 -5.37
N ALA A 119 7.70 3.86 -4.28
CA ALA A 119 8.47 4.82 -3.51
C ALA A 119 9.59 5.46 -4.34
N ASP A 120 10.34 4.67 -5.11
CA ASP A 120 11.45 5.15 -5.94
C ASP A 120 10.97 6.08 -7.05
N ILE A 121 9.85 5.76 -7.70
CA ILE A 121 9.20 6.65 -8.69
C ILE A 121 8.83 7.98 -8.04
N ILE A 122 8.20 7.96 -6.85
CA ILE A 122 7.80 9.18 -6.14
C ILE A 122 9.02 10.02 -5.75
N LEU A 123 10.09 9.38 -5.26
CA LEU A 123 11.34 10.07 -4.93
C LEU A 123 11.99 10.69 -6.18
N ALA A 124 11.94 9.99 -7.31
CA ALA A 124 12.44 10.50 -8.59
C ALA A 124 11.63 11.70 -9.13
N MET A 125 10.35 11.84 -8.75
CA MET A 125 9.54 13.01 -9.08
C MET A 125 9.96 14.28 -8.32
N ASN A 126 10.77 14.15 -7.25
CA ASN A 126 11.30 15.24 -6.44
C ASN A 126 10.25 16.28 -6.03
N LEU A 127 9.12 15.79 -5.53
CA LEU A 127 7.98 16.57 -5.04
C LEU A 127 8.32 17.34 -3.75
#